data_AF-A0A641AE27-F1
#
_entry.id   AF-A0A641AE27-F1
#
_cell.length_a   1.000
_cell.length_b   1.000
_cell.length_c   1.000
_cell.angle_alpha   90.00
_cell.angle_beta   90.00
_cell.angle_gamma   90.00
#
_symmetry.space_group_name_H-M   'P 1'
#
loop_
_entity.id
_entity.type
_entity.pdbx_description
1 polymer ?
#
loop_
_entity_poly.entity_id
_entity_poly.type
_entity_poly.pdbx_seq_one_letter_code
_entity_poly.pdbx_strand_id
1 'polypeptide(L)' 'MNKVILSLVVPLASFAMIAAFAIALGYTFYQIHHNTSLGTIGVIIIGMALLILTPLIAFLLEKKTSP' A
#
# COMPACT_ATOMS: atom_id res chain seq x y z
N MET A 1 -24.98 -1.99 -16.11
CA MET A 1 -23.89 -0.99 -16.16
C MET A 1 -23.21 -1.04 -17.51
N ASN A 2 -22.93 0.11 -18.13
CA ASN A 2 -22.31 0.16 -19.46
C ASN A 2 -20.84 -0.32 -19.38
N LYS A 3 -20.47 -1.34 -20.16
CA LYS A 3 -19.14 -1.98 -20.09
C LYS A 3 -17.99 -0.99 -20.33
N VAL A 4 -18.24 0.02 -21.17
CA VAL A 4 -17.31 1.10 -21.50
C VAL A 4 -17.02 2.02 -20.31
N ILE A 5 -18.03 2.29 -19.48
CA ILE A 5 -17.84 3.10 -18.27
C ILE A 5 -17.00 2.32 -17.25
N LEU A 6 -17.25 1.01 -17.11
CA LEU A 6 -16.48 0.16 -16.19
C LEU A 6 -15.00 0.09 -16.58
N SER A 7 -14.71 -0.06 -17.88
CA SER A 7 -13.33 -0.14 -18.39
C SER A 7 -12.54 1.15 -18.23
N LEU A 8 -13.22 2.29 -18.05
CA LEU A 8 -12.59 3.59 -17.80
C LEU A 8 -12.46 3.88 -16.30
N VAL A 9 -13.53 3.63 -15.54
CA VAL A 9 -13.58 3.96 -14.11
C VAL A 9 -12.65 3.06 -13.30
N VAL A 10 -12.58 1.76 -13.59
CA VAL A 10 -11.77 0.82 -12.80
C VAL A 10 -10.28 1.18 -12.85
N PRO A 11 -9.63 1.37 -14.02
CA PRO A 11 -8.22 1.76 -14.06
C PRO A 11 -7.94 3.11 -13.38
N LEU A 12 -8.83 4.10 -13.57
CA LEU A 12 -8.67 5.41 -12.95
C LEU A 12 -8.79 5.36 -11.43
N ALA A 13 -9.75 4.60 -10.91
CA ALA A 13 -9.92 4.38 -9.48
C ALA A 13 -8.72 3.63 -8.88
N SER A 14 -8.23 2.58 -9.55
CA SER A 14 -7.02 1.87 -9.15
C SER A 14 -5.80 2.79 -9.13
N PHE A 15 -5.62 3.61 -10.16
CA PHE A 15 -4.52 4.58 -10.21
C PHE A 15 -4.59 5.58 -9.06
N ALA A 16 -5.77 6.17 -8.83
CA ALA A 16 -5.98 7.12 -7.74
C ALA A 16 -5.70 6.48 -6.37
N MET A 17 -6.13 5.23 -6.17
CA MET A 17 -5.90 4.48 -4.93
C MET A 17 -4.41 4.21 -4.70
N ILE A 18 -3.69 3.76 -5.73
CA ILE A 18 -2.23 3.53 -5.65
C ILE A 18 -1.50 4.83 -5.35
N ALA A 19 -1.86 5.92 -6.03
CA ALA A 19 -1.26 7.24 -5.81
C ALA A 19 -1.49 7.73 -4.37
N ALA A 20 -2.72 7.63 -3.86
CA ALA A 20 -3.04 8.01 -2.49
C ALA A 20 -2.23 7.20 -1.47
N PHE A 21 -2.12 5.88 -1.67
CA PHE A 21 -1.34 5.00 -0.81
C PHE A 21 0.16 5.37 -0.84
N ALA A 22 0.73 5.58 -2.02
CA ALA A 22 2.15 5.93 -2.18
C ALA A 22 2.49 7.29 -1.54
N ILE A 23 1.62 8.30 -1.73
CA ILE A 23 1.80 9.63 -1.12
C ILE A 23 1.76 9.54 0.40
N ALA A 24 0.76 8.84 0.96
CA ALA A 24 0.62 8.70 2.41
C ALA A 24 1.83 7.98 3.04
N LEU A 25 2.31 6.90 2.41
CA LEU A 25 3.50 6.18 2.86
C LEU A 25 4.77 7.03 2.73
N GLY A 26 4.94 7.72 1.61
CA GLY A 26 6.08 8.62 1.39
C GLY A 26 6.14 9.73 2.44
N TYR A 27 5.01 10.36 2.74
CA TYR A 27 4.91 11.35 3.82
C TYR A 27 5.23 10.74 5.19
N THR A 28 4.72 9.54 5.47
CA THR A 28 5.00 8.84 6.73
C THR A 28 6.49 8.55 6.89
N PHE A 29 7.16 8.05 5.84
CA PHE A 29 8.60 7.82 5.87
C PHE A 29 9.39 9.12 6.03
N TYR A 30 8.98 10.19 5.35
CA TYR A 30 9.62 11.50 5.50
C TYR A 30 9.56 11.99 6.95
N GLN A 31 8.37 11.92 7.56
CA GLN A 31 8.17 12.33 8.96
C GLN A 31 8.99 11.48 9.92
N ILE A 32 9.02 10.17 9.74
CA ILE A 32 9.78 9.28 10.62
C ILE A 32 11.28 9.53 10.49
N HIS A 33 11.77 9.68 9.26
CA HIS A 33 13.20 9.87 9.02
C HIS A 33 13.72 11.19 9.59
N HIS A 34 12.97 12.30 9.43
CA HIS A 34 13.47 13.63 9.76
C HIS A 34 12.97 14.18 11.10
N ASN A 35 11.80 13.74 11.57
CA ASN A 35 11.12 14.34 12.72
C ASN A 35 11.01 13.40 13.93
N THR A 36 11.64 12.22 13.89
CA THR A 36 11.65 11.30 15.04
C THR A 36 13.07 10.83 15.36
N SER A 37 13.30 10.44 16.61
CA SER A 37 14.59 9.87 17.06
C SER A 37 14.92 8.51 16.44
N LEU A 38 13.94 7.85 15.80
CA LEU A 38 14.13 6.58 15.09
C LEU A 38 14.88 6.77 13.76
N GLY A 39 14.73 7.93 13.12
CA GLY A 39 15.40 8.26 11.86
C GLY A 39 15.31 7.15 10.80
N THR A 40 16.46 6.77 10.24
CA THR A 40 16.59 5.68 9.25
C THR A 40 16.09 4.34 9.75
N ILE A 41 16.31 4.01 11.02
CA ILE A 41 15.93 2.70 11.59
C ILE A 41 14.40 2.55 11.57
N GLY A 42 13.67 3.62 11.88
CA GLY A 42 12.21 3.63 11.81
C GLY A 42 11.69 3.33 10.40
N VAL A 43 12.32 3.92 9.37
CA VAL A 43 11.96 3.66 7.97
C VAL A 43 12.25 2.20 7.59
N ILE A 44 13.41 1.66 7.99
CA ILE A 44 13.78 0.26 7.71
C ILE A 44 12.78 -0.70 8.34
N ILE A 45 12.38 -0.48 9.59
CA ILE A 45 11.41 -1.34 10.29
C ILE A 45 10.08 -1.36 9.56
N ILE A 46 9.55 -0.22 9.15
CA ILE A 46 8.27 -0.16 8.43
C ILE A 46 8.41 -0.76 7.03
N GLY A 47 9.52 -0.51 6.33
CA GLY A 47 9.80 -1.12 5.04
C GLY A 47 9.84 -2.65 5.12
N MET A 48 10.50 -3.19 6.15
CA MET A 48 10.54 -4.63 6.43
C MET A 48 9.16 -5.18 6.80
N ALA A 49 8.38 -4.43 7.59
CA ALA A 49 7.01 -4.82 7.91
C ALA A 49 6.15 -4.90 6.64
N LEU A 50 6.22 -3.93 5.74
CA LEU A 50 5.51 -3.98 4.46
C LEU A 50 5.95 -5.18 3.61
N LEU A 51 7.27 -5.41 3.49
CA LEU A 51 7.83 -6.51 2.72
C LEU A 51 7.31 -7.89 3.16
N ILE A 52 7.14 -8.10 4.48
CA ILE A 52 6.68 -9.38 5.03
C ILE A 52 5.15 -9.44 5.10
N LEU A 53 4.49 -8.37 5.55
CA LEU A 53 3.05 -8.36 5.78
C LEU A 53 2.27 -8.38 4.47
N THR A 54 2.73 -7.73 3.41
CA THR A 54 2.02 -7.75 2.12
C THR A 54 1.80 -9.17 1.57
N PRO A 55 2.83 -10.01 1.37
CA PRO A 55 2.63 -11.38 0.90
C PRO A 55 1.91 -12.25 1.95
N LEU A 56 2.13 -12.03 3.24
CA LEU A 56 1.42 -12.76 4.29
C LEU A 56 -0.08 -12.49 4.25
N ILE A 57 -0.49 -11.23 4.15
CA ILE A 57 -1.90 -10.84 4.04
C ILE A 57 -2.48 -11.40 2.74
N ALA A 58 -1.77 -11.30 1.62
CA ALA A 58 -2.21 -11.87 0.34
C ALA A 58 -2.47 -13.38 0.47
N PHE A 59 -1.54 -14.12 1.07
CA PHE A 59 -1.68 -15.55 1.34
C PHE A 59 -2.88 -15.88 2.24
N LEU A 60 -3.08 -15.11 3.32
CA LEU A 60 -4.20 -15.32 4.24
C LEU A 60 -5.56 -15.01 3.60
N LEU A 61 -5.62 -13.99 2.74
CA LEU A 61 -6.82 -13.67 1.97
C LEU A 61 -7.11 -14.77 0.96
N GLU A 62 -6.11 -15.21 0.19
CA GLU A 62 -6.23 -16.30 -0.78
C GLU A 62 -6.77 -17.58 -0.12
N LYS A 63 -6.19 -17.99 1.02
CA LYS A 63 -6.65 -19.16 1.78
C LYS A 63 -8.11 -19.05 2.23
N LYS A 64 -8.62 -17.85 2.50
CA LYS A 64 -10.02 -17.65 2.92
C LYS A 64 -10.99 -17.59 1.75
N THR A 65 -10.51 -17.25 0.56
CA THR A 65 -11.34 -17.07 -0.64
C THR A 65 -11.28 -18.26 -1.60
N SER A 66 -10.28 -19.12 -1.48
CA SER A 66 -10.18 -20.37 -2.24
C SER A 66 -11.12 -21.44 -1.65
N PRO A 67 -11.94 -22.11 -2.46
CA PRO A 67 -12.88 -23.15 -2.03
C PRO A 67 -12.19 -24.42 -1.51
#